data_AF-A0A845LPH9-F1
#
_entry.id   AF-A0A845LPH9-F1
#
_cell.length_a   1.000
_cell.length_b   1.000
_cell.length_c   1.000
_cell.angle_alpha   90.00
_cell.angle_beta   90.00
_cell.angle_gamma   90.00
#
_symmetry.space_group_name_H-M   'P 1'
#
loop_
_entity.id
_entity.type
_entity.pdbx_description
1 polymer ?
#
loop_
_entity_poly.entity_id
_entity_poly.type
_entity_poly.pdbx_seq_one_letter_code
_entity_poly.pdbx_strand_id
1 'polypeptide(L)'
;MEKSRFYDIIKYSDGKLTEEKDEVVAEFWMDLFVDGVKFVRLLCTPESLESLAVGFLKSDGVISSMQDVKDVGVDTQNKAVFVTTLSPEATREKLAGKKVSIVGTSKGIVSDSLYEAIAPKDRPNLELDIDRILDIVGDFSSRSGLFSATGGAHSCAISDGQRLLDFKEDIGRHNAVDKIVGNCMLRGIDTSDKLLILSGRVSSEMLLKAINAGFYAVISRAAPTDAAIDIAREKGIILCGFARGRKMNIYTDFPSRHF
;
A
#
# COMPACT_ATOMS: atom_id res chain seq x y z
N MET A 1 16.86 -11.25 5.32
CA MET A 1 16.14 -12.31 4.58
C MET A 1 16.07 -11.87 3.12
N GLU A 2 16.27 -12.79 2.18
CA GLU A 2 16.31 -12.45 0.74
C GLU A 2 14.92 -12.13 0.18
N LYS A 3 14.84 -11.14 -0.72
CA LYS A 3 13.61 -10.72 -1.40
C LYS A 3 13.34 -11.46 -2.71
N SER A 4 14.35 -12.12 -3.24
CA SER A 4 14.32 -12.83 -4.50
C SER A 4 15.33 -13.98 -4.46
N ARG A 5 15.19 -14.92 -5.41
CA ARG A 5 16.05 -16.10 -5.56
C ARG A 5 16.29 -16.37 -7.04
N PHE A 6 17.47 -16.89 -7.36
CA PHE A 6 17.78 -17.33 -8.72
C PHE A 6 17.39 -18.79 -8.94
N TYR A 7 16.75 -19.05 -10.07
CA TYR A 7 16.40 -20.40 -10.53
C TYR A 7 17.00 -20.65 -11.91
N ASP A 8 17.50 -21.86 -12.13
CA ASP A 8 17.87 -22.30 -13.48
C ASP A 8 16.59 -22.52 -14.30
N ILE A 9 16.53 -21.93 -15.49
CA ILE A 9 15.38 -21.98 -16.39
C ILE A 9 15.80 -22.34 -17.80
N ILE A 10 14.82 -22.79 -18.59
CA ILE A 10 14.92 -22.84 -20.04
C ILE A 10 14.11 -21.66 -20.59
N LYS A 11 14.80 -20.72 -21.24
CA LYS A 11 14.18 -19.55 -21.87
C LYS A 11 13.92 -19.82 -23.35
N TYR A 12 12.70 -19.52 -23.78
CA TYR A 12 12.36 -19.47 -25.19
C TYR A 12 12.38 -18.03 -25.69
N SER A 13 13.21 -17.74 -26.69
CA SER A 13 13.26 -16.44 -27.37
C SER A 13 13.47 -16.66 -28.87
N ASP A 14 12.57 -16.10 -29.69
CA ASP A 14 12.67 -16.13 -31.17
C ASP A 14 12.96 -17.51 -31.77
N GLY A 15 12.24 -18.54 -31.32
CA GLY A 15 12.39 -19.92 -31.82
C GLY A 15 13.55 -20.72 -31.21
N LYS A 16 14.32 -20.14 -30.29
CA LYS A 16 15.48 -20.78 -29.65
C LYS A 16 15.22 -21.04 -28.17
N LEU A 17 15.71 -22.18 -27.68
CA LEU A 17 15.75 -22.53 -26.26
C LEU A 17 17.18 -22.31 -25.72
N THR A 18 17.32 -21.56 -24.63
CA THR A 18 18.59 -21.32 -23.93
C THR A 18 18.46 -21.64 -22.44
N GLU A 19 19.50 -22.16 -21.81
CA GLU A 19 19.58 -22.28 -20.35
C GLU A 19 20.08 -20.96 -19.76
N GLU A 20 19.31 -20.39 -18.82
CA GLU A 20 19.61 -19.12 -18.17
C GLU A 20 19.25 -19.19 -16.68
N LYS A 21 19.67 -18.17 -15.91
CA LYS A 21 19.17 -17.96 -14.55
C LYS A 21 18.15 -16.84 -14.55
N ASP A 22 17.02 -17.08 -13.91
CA ASP A 22 15.97 -16.08 -13.73
C ASP A 22 15.86 -15.68 -12.26
N GLU A 23 15.65 -14.39 -12.01
CA GLU A 23 15.47 -13.85 -10.66
C GLU A 23 13.97 -13.82 -10.32
N VAL A 24 13.57 -14.57 -9.32
CA VAL A 24 12.16 -14.75 -8.93
C VAL A 24 11.92 -14.18 -7.55
N VAL A 25 10.83 -13.43 -7.37
CA VAL A 25 10.45 -12.87 -6.06
C VAL A 25 10.27 -13.97 -5.01
N ALA A 26 10.75 -13.72 -3.80
CA ALA A 26 10.62 -14.64 -2.68
C ALA A 26 9.32 -14.39 -1.91
N GLU A 27 8.55 -15.45 -1.69
CA GLU A 27 7.39 -15.44 -0.82
C GLU A 27 7.77 -15.56 0.66
N PHE A 28 7.20 -14.70 1.51
CA PHE A 28 7.33 -14.79 2.96
C PHE A 28 5.97 -14.73 3.65
N TRP A 29 5.65 -15.78 4.40
CA TRP A 29 4.46 -15.82 5.25
C TRP A 29 4.75 -15.15 6.59
N MET A 30 3.90 -14.20 6.99
CA MET A 30 3.96 -13.52 8.28
C MET A 30 2.63 -13.67 9.03
N ASP A 31 2.67 -14.16 10.26
CA ASP A 31 1.52 -14.17 11.17
C ASP A 31 1.44 -12.85 11.96
N LEU A 32 0.28 -12.19 11.91
CA LEU A 32 -0.01 -11.03 12.71
C LEU A 32 -0.87 -11.43 13.91
N PHE A 33 -0.34 -11.21 15.10
CA PHE A 33 -1.04 -11.35 16.37
C PHE A 33 -1.43 -9.97 16.90
N VAL A 34 -2.66 -9.84 17.36
CA VAL A 34 -3.14 -8.62 18.03
C VAL A 34 -3.71 -9.01 19.39
N ASP A 35 -3.18 -8.42 20.46
CA ASP A 35 -3.59 -8.67 21.84
C ASP A 35 -3.67 -10.16 22.21
N GLY A 36 -2.63 -10.90 21.80
CA GLY A 36 -2.43 -12.32 22.06
C GLY A 36 -3.18 -13.27 21.13
N VAL A 37 -3.99 -12.76 20.18
CA VAL A 37 -4.79 -13.58 19.26
C VAL A 37 -4.22 -13.48 17.86
N LYS A 38 -4.00 -14.62 17.19
CA LYS A 38 -3.63 -14.64 15.78
C LYS A 38 -4.79 -14.07 14.95
N PHE A 39 -4.58 -12.92 14.34
CA PHE A 39 -5.60 -12.25 13.56
C PHE A 39 -5.57 -12.71 12.10
N VAL A 40 -4.41 -12.65 11.45
CA VAL A 40 -4.28 -12.94 10.01
C VAL A 40 -2.90 -13.50 9.67
N ARG A 41 -2.82 -14.29 8.60
CA ARG A 41 -1.56 -14.65 7.94
C ARG A 41 -1.44 -13.91 6.61
N LEU A 42 -0.36 -13.14 6.44
CA LEU A 42 -0.07 -12.33 5.26
C LEU A 42 1.04 -13.00 4.42
N LEU A 43 0.84 -13.07 3.11
CA LEU A 43 1.90 -13.36 2.15
C LEU A 43 2.56 -12.06 1.71
N CYS A 44 3.83 -11.83 2.04
CA CYS A 44 4.52 -10.55 1.89
C CYS A 44 6.00 -10.72 1.52
N THR A 45 6.72 -9.62 1.32
CA THR A 45 8.19 -9.62 1.29
C THR A 45 8.76 -9.49 2.72
N PRO A 46 9.91 -10.11 3.03
CA PRO A 46 10.45 -10.24 4.38
C PRO A 46 11.17 -8.97 4.89
N GLU A 47 10.63 -7.80 4.59
CA GLU A 47 11.15 -6.48 4.96
C GLU A 47 10.04 -5.59 5.53
N SER A 48 10.39 -4.65 6.41
CA SER A 48 9.44 -3.70 7.01
C SER A 48 8.20 -4.38 7.62
N LEU A 49 8.40 -5.52 8.29
CA LEU A 49 7.31 -6.34 8.86
C LEU A 49 6.53 -5.61 9.96
N GLU A 50 7.23 -4.81 10.77
CA GLU A 50 6.62 -3.92 11.75
C GLU A 50 5.70 -2.89 11.08
N SER A 51 6.21 -2.21 10.04
CA SER A 51 5.42 -1.25 9.25
C SER A 51 4.22 -1.94 8.57
N LEU A 52 4.41 -3.15 8.06
CA LEU A 52 3.30 -3.93 7.48
C LEU A 52 2.20 -4.17 8.51
N ALA A 53 2.55 -4.62 9.72
CA ALA A 53 1.58 -4.88 10.79
C ALA A 53 0.83 -3.62 11.23
N VAL A 54 1.56 -2.54 11.55
CA VAL A 54 0.97 -1.28 12.00
C VAL A 54 0.08 -0.67 10.91
N GLY A 55 0.59 -0.61 9.68
CA GLY A 55 -0.15 -0.01 8.59
C GLY A 55 -1.35 -0.83 8.16
N PHE A 56 -1.28 -2.16 8.27
CA PHE A 56 -2.43 -3.03 8.05
C PHE A 56 -3.56 -2.72 9.04
N LEU A 57 -3.26 -2.57 10.33
CA LEU A 57 -4.25 -2.21 11.34
C LEU A 57 -4.82 -0.81 11.13
N LYS A 58 -4.00 0.16 10.69
CA LYS A 58 -4.45 1.52 10.42
C LYS A 58 -5.32 1.63 9.18
N SER A 59 -4.87 1.08 8.07
CA SER A 59 -5.57 1.20 6.79
C SER A 59 -6.88 0.39 6.78
N ASP A 60 -6.94 -0.70 7.57
CA ASP A 60 -8.19 -1.42 7.85
C ASP A 60 -9.03 -0.76 8.98
N GLY A 61 -8.61 0.36 9.58
CA GLY A 61 -9.41 1.12 10.57
C GLY A 61 -9.50 0.48 11.96
N VAL A 62 -8.64 -0.50 12.27
CA VAL A 62 -8.55 -1.11 13.61
C VAL A 62 -7.99 -0.10 14.61
N ILE A 63 -6.88 0.54 14.25
CA ILE A 63 -6.26 1.63 15.00
C ILE A 63 -6.39 2.96 14.24
N SER A 64 -6.49 4.06 14.97
CA SER A 64 -6.57 5.41 14.41
C SER A 64 -5.21 6.11 14.46
N SER A 65 -4.40 5.85 15.50
CA SER A 65 -3.09 6.49 15.69
C SER A 65 -2.11 5.56 16.42
N MET A 66 -0.83 5.94 16.47
CA MET A 66 0.17 5.22 17.29
C MET A 66 -0.14 5.30 18.79
N GLN A 67 -0.99 6.24 19.24
CA GLN A 67 -1.42 6.28 20.63
C GLN A 67 -2.31 5.09 20.99
N ASP A 68 -2.91 4.40 20.00
CA ASP A 68 -3.69 3.19 20.27
C ASP A 68 -2.81 1.95 20.49
N VAL A 69 -1.50 2.06 20.21
CA VAL A 69 -0.53 0.96 20.23
C VAL A 69 0.36 1.08 21.45
N LYS A 70 0.39 0.03 22.27
CA LYS A 70 1.27 -0.07 23.44
C LYS A 70 2.67 -0.55 23.07
N ASP A 71 2.74 -1.56 22.22
CA ASP A 71 4.01 -2.21 21.83
C ASP A 71 3.87 -2.96 20.50
N VAL A 72 4.98 -3.07 19.77
CA VAL A 72 5.09 -3.88 18.56
C VAL A 72 6.37 -4.72 18.61
N GLY A 73 6.21 -6.04 18.51
CA GLY A 73 7.33 -6.98 18.52
C GLY A 73 7.43 -7.77 17.21
N VAL A 74 8.62 -7.87 16.65
CA VAL A 74 8.88 -8.67 15.43
C VAL A 74 9.72 -9.91 15.78
N ASP A 75 9.16 -11.08 15.50
CA ASP A 75 9.85 -12.36 15.59
C ASP A 75 10.06 -12.93 14.18
N THR A 76 11.23 -12.65 13.61
CA THR A 76 11.58 -13.13 12.26
C THR A 76 11.82 -14.64 12.20
N GLN A 77 12.16 -15.28 13.31
CA GLN A 77 12.40 -16.73 13.36
C GLN A 77 11.07 -17.49 13.25
N ASN A 78 10.08 -17.08 14.04
CA ASN A 78 8.73 -17.64 14.01
C ASN A 78 7.82 -17.00 12.95
N LYS A 79 8.36 -16.04 12.18
CA LYS A 79 7.65 -15.27 11.16
C LYS A 79 6.38 -14.62 11.70
N ALA A 80 6.48 -14.01 12.86
CA ALA A 80 5.36 -13.42 13.57
C ALA A 80 5.62 -11.95 13.88
N VAL A 81 4.55 -11.16 13.88
CA VAL A 81 4.54 -9.80 14.44
C VAL A 81 3.42 -9.74 15.47
N PHE A 82 3.73 -9.17 16.62
CA PHE A 82 2.82 -9.01 17.74
C PHE A 82 2.54 -7.53 17.94
N VAL A 83 1.27 -7.15 17.92
CA VAL A 83 0.82 -5.80 18.25
C VAL A 83 0.01 -5.87 19.54
N THR A 84 0.44 -5.12 20.55
CA THR A 84 -0.33 -4.93 21.78
C THR A 84 -0.98 -3.56 21.73
N THR A 85 -2.30 -3.49 21.89
CA THR A 85 -3.04 -2.23 21.89
C THR A 85 -3.29 -1.71 23.31
N LEU A 86 -3.59 -0.42 23.45
CA LEU A 86 -3.97 0.17 24.74
C LEU A 86 -5.40 -0.21 25.18
N SER A 87 -6.26 -0.64 24.25
CA SER A 87 -7.66 -1.01 24.54
C SER A 87 -8.03 -2.34 23.89
N PRO A 88 -7.54 -3.48 24.41
CA PRO A 88 -7.71 -4.79 23.80
C PRO A 88 -9.16 -5.20 23.54
N GLU A 89 -10.09 -4.84 24.41
CA GLU A 89 -11.52 -5.18 24.26
C GLU A 89 -12.13 -4.49 23.03
N ALA A 90 -11.92 -3.18 22.89
CA ALA A 90 -12.39 -2.40 21.75
C ALA A 90 -11.71 -2.84 20.43
N THR A 91 -10.42 -3.14 20.48
CA THR A 91 -9.68 -3.69 19.35
C THR A 91 -10.27 -5.02 18.90
N ARG A 92 -10.56 -5.95 19.84
CA ARG A 92 -11.16 -7.25 19.54
C ARG A 92 -12.54 -7.14 18.90
N GLU A 93 -13.37 -6.19 19.33
CA GLU A 93 -14.68 -5.93 18.72
C GLU A 93 -14.54 -5.53 17.24
N LYS A 94 -13.65 -4.57 16.94
CA LYS A 94 -13.36 -4.16 15.56
C LYS A 94 -12.82 -5.31 14.70
N LEU A 95 -11.96 -6.16 15.28
CA LEU A 95 -11.39 -7.32 14.59
C LEU A 95 -12.41 -8.44 14.38
N ALA A 96 -13.38 -8.61 15.28
CA ALA A 96 -14.41 -9.64 15.17
C ALA A 96 -15.28 -9.47 13.92
N GLY A 97 -15.54 -8.23 13.50
CA GLY A 97 -16.20 -7.90 12.24
C GLY A 97 -15.33 -8.08 10.98
N LYS A 98 -14.04 -8.42 11.13
CA LYS A 98 -13.03 -8.47 10.06
C LYS A 98 -12.37 -9.84 9.92
N LYS A 99 -13.03 -10.94 10.31
CA LYS A 99 -12.43 -12.29 10.29
C LYS A 99 -11.87 -12.65 8.90
N VAL A 100 -10.55 -12.58 8.77
CA VAL A 100 -9.79 -13.01 7.60
C VAL A 100 -8.68 -13.95 8.07
N SER A 101 -8.78 -15.24 7.75
CA SER A 101 -7.80 -16.23 8.20
C SER A 101 -6.49 -16.18 7.40
N ILE A 102 -6.56 -15.90 6.09
CA ILE A 102 -5.40 -15.84 5.19
C ILE A 102 -5.61 -14.74 4.14
N VAL A 103 -4.56 -13.98 3.87
CA VAL A 103 -4.53 -12.93 2.86
C VAL A 103 -3.45 -13.25 1.84
N GLY A 104 -3.87 -13.50 0.60
CA GLY A 104 -2.98 -13.54 -0.56
C GLY A 104 -2.76 -12.15 -1.18
N THR A 105 -2.24 -12.11 -2.40
CA THR A 105 -1.95 -10.87 -3.16
C THR A 105 -3.21 -10.08 -3.57
N SER A 106 -4.38 -10.72 -3.51
CA SER A 106 -5.71 -10.12 -3.63
C SER A 106 -6.48 -10.31 -2.31
N LYS A 107 -6.49 -9.32 -1.42
CA LYS A 107 -7.60 -9.23 -0.46
C LYS A 107 -8.87 -9.02 -1.29
N GLY A 108 -9.86 -9.86 -1.01
CA GLY A 108 -11.21 -9.84 -1.58
C GLY A 108 -12.24 -9.90 -0.46
N ILE A 109 -11.89 -9.30 0.68
CA ILE A 109 -12.76 -9.20 1.85
C ILE A 109 -12.74 -7.72 2.20
N VAL A 110 -13.66 -7.00 1.58
CA VAL A 110 -14.01 -5.63 1.98
C VAL A 110 -14.81 -5.78 3.26
N SER A 111 -14.21 -5.48 4.41
CA SER A 111 -15.02 -5.37 5.63
C SER A 111 -15.90 -4.12 5.51
N ASP A 112 -17.16 -4.17 5.93
CA ASP A 112 -18.09 -3.03 5.89
C ASP A 112 -17.50 -1.76 6.52
N SER A 113 -16.68 -1.92 7.57
CA SER A 113 -15.94 -0.82 8.23
C SER A 113 -14.88 -0.12 7.37
N LEU A 114 -14.48 -0.67 6.22
CA LEU A 114 -13.65 0.09 5.27
C LEU A 114 -14.49 1.18 4.58
N TYR A 115 -15.79 0.98 4.36
CA TYR A 115 -16.67 2.00 3.76
C TYR A 115 -17.01 3.15 4.71
N GLU A 116 -16.88 2.92 6.02
CA GLU A 116 -16.95 3.96 7.04
C GLU A 116 -15.77 4.95 6.97
N ALA A 117 -14.81 4.75 6.05
CA ALA A 117 -13.73 5.69 5.79
C ALA A 117 -14.26 7.13 5.63
N ILE A 118 -13.84 8.00 6.55
CA ILE A 118 -14.16 9.41 6.53
C ILE A 118 -12.97 10.12 5.89
N ALA A 119 -13.18 10.72 4.72
CA ALA A 119 -12.16 11.60 4.15
C ALA A 119 -11.96 12.83 5.04
N PRO A 120 -10.74 13.38 5.11
CA PRO A 120 -10.49 14.64 5.79
C PRO A 120 -11.48 15.72 5.30
N LYS A 121 -12.20 16.36 6.22
CA LYS A 121 -13.19 17.41 5.89
C LYS A 121 -12.54 18.63 5.27
N ASP A 122 -11.34 18.96 5.72
CA ASP A 122 -10.58 20.11 5.25
C ASP A 122 -9.54 19.63 4.25
N ARG A 123 -9.72 20.01 2.98
CA ARG A 123 -8.71 19.77 1.96
C ARG A 123 -7.56 20.76 2.16
N PRO A 124 -6.30 20.31 2.22
CA PRO A 124 -5.18 21.25 2.17
C PRO A 124 -5.26 22.06 0.87
N ASN A 125 -4.94 23.36 0.97
CA ASN A 125 -4.75 24.20 -0.19
C ASN A 125 -3.38 23.88 -0.82
N LEU A 126 -3.27 22.70 -1.42
CA LEU A 126 -2.07 22.20 -2.06
C LEU A 126 -2.21 22.33 -3.57
N GLU A 127 -1.43 23.23 -4.17
CA GLU A 127 -1.30 23.28 -5.63
C GLU A 127 -0.46 22.08 -6.10
N LEU A 128 -1.02 21.34 -7.06
CA LEU A 128 -0.38 20.17 -7.64
C LEU A 128 0.00 20.45 -9.10
N ASP A 129 1.29 20.53 -9.35
CA ASP A 129 1.85 20.61 -10.70
C ASP A 129 1.87 19.20 -11.33
N ILE A 130 1.20 19.06 -12.47
CA ILE A 130 1.08 17.80 -13.21
C ILE A 130 2.44 17.32 -13.73
N ASP A 131 3.25 18.22 -14.28
CA ASP A 131 4.56 17.86 -14.82
C ASP A 131 5.49 17.41 -13.69
N ARG A 132 5.40 18.08 -12.53
CA ARG A 132 6.15 17.66 -11.35
C ARG A 132 5.71 16.30 -10.84
N ILE A 133 4.41 16.02 -10.79
CA ILE A 133 3.89 14.70 -10.42
C ILE A 133 4.39 13.61 -11.38
N LEU A 134 4.43 13.90 -12.69
CA LEU A 134 4.91 12.95 -13.69
C LEU A 134 6.42 12.68 -13.56
N ASP A 135 7.23 13.67 -13.20
CA ASP A 135 8.64 13.47 -12.84
C ASP A 135 8.78 12.55 -11.62
N ILE A 136 7.98 12.78 -10.57
CA ILE A 136 7.95 11.95 -9.36
C ILE A 136 7.55 10.50 -9.69
N VAL A 137 6.60 10.30 -10.61
CA VAL A 137 6.22 8.96 -11.09
C VAL A 137 7.36 8.30 -11.88
N GLY A 138 8.17 9.09 -12.60
CA GLY A 138 9.41 8.63 -13.23
C GLY A 138 10.42 8.13 -12.20
N ASP A 139 10.70 8.93 -11.17
CA ASP A 139 11.57 8.57 -10.04
C ASP A 139 11.07 7.35 -9.27
N PHE A 140 9.75 7.22 -9.12
CA PHE A 140 9.13 6.07 -8.51
C PHE A 140 9.39 4.80 -9.32
N SER A 141 9.28 4.87 -10.65
CA SER A 141 9.53 3.72 -11.53
C SER A 141 10.99 3.28 -11.52
N SER A 142 11.96 4.21 -11.38
CA SER A 142 13.38 3.86 -11.33
C SER A 142 13.79 3.20 -10.00
N ARG A 143 13.01 3.42 -8.93
CA ARG A 143 13.22 2.79 -7.61
C ARG A 143 12.58 1.41 -7.46
N SER A 144 11.71 1.01 -8.39
CA SER A 144 11.06 -0.31 -8.43
C SER A 144 11.99 -1.45 -8.82
N GLY A 145 13.06 -1.65 -8.04
CA GLY A 145 14.11 -2.63 -8.30
C GLY A 145 13.60 -4.06 -8.28
N LEU A 146 12.83 -4.45 -7.25
CA LEU A 146 12.33 -5.82 -7.14
C LEU A 146 11.35 -6.15 -8.27
N PHE A 147 10.46 -5.21 -8.62
CA PHE A 147 9.57 -5.39 -9.76
C PHE A 147 10.35 -5.45 -11.09
N SER A 148 11.35 -4.60 -11.27
CA SER A 148 12.15 -4.60 -12.50
C SER A 148 12.96 -5.88 -12.68
N ALA A 149 13.45 -6.45 -11.58
CA ALA A 149 14.21 -7.70 -11.59
C ALA A 149 13.32 -8.94 -11.78
N THR A 150 12.13 -8.97 -11.16
CA THR A 150 11.35 -10.21 -11.04
C THR A 150 9.98 -10.19 -11.72
N GLY A 151 9.46 -9.02 -12.07
CA GLY A 151 8.07 -8.82 -12.51
C GLY A 151 7.00 -9.16 -11.44
N GLY A 152 7.40 -9.68 -10.28
CA GLY A 152 6.52 -10.29 -9.29
C GLY A 152 6.19 -9.43 -8.08
N ALA A 153 6.52 -8.13 -8.10
CA ALA A 153 6.30 -7.23 -6.97
C ALA A 153 5.46 -6.01 -7.33
N HIS A 154 4.85 -5.42 -6.31
CA HIS A 154 4.21 -4.12 -6.35
C HIS A 154 5.02 -3.11 -5.55
N SER A 155 4.98 -1.86 -5.99
CA SER A 155 5.67 -0.76 -5.34
C SER A 155 4.64 0.27 -4.88
N CYS A 156 4.93 0.92 -3.76
CA CYS A 156 4.16 1.99 -3.19
C CYS A 156 5.11 3.07 -2.66
N ALA A 157 4.74 4.33 -2.80
CA ALA A 157 5.50 5.45 -2.27
C ALA A 157 4.61 6.57 -1.76
N ILE A 158 5.19 7.41 -0.91
CA ILE A 158 4.59 8.65 -0.42
C ILE A 158 5.37 9.84 -0.95
N SER A 159 4.65 10.91 -1.30
CA SER A 159 5.22 12.15 -1.81
C SER A 159 4.57 13.38 -1.17
N ASP A 160 5.35 14.46 -1.03
CA ASP A 160 4.89 15.81 -0.69
C ASP A 160 4.46 16.65 -1.91
N GLY A 161 4.33 16.03 -3.09
CA GLY A 161 4.07 16.73 -4.35
C GLY A 161 5.31 17.34 -5.00
N GLN A 162 6.45 17.35 -4.30
CA GLN A 162 7.72 17.84 -4.81
C GLN A 162 8.75 16.71 -4.97
N ARG A 163 8.74 15.70 -4.12
CA ARG A 163 9.66 14.56 -4.17
C ARG A 163 9.06 13.32 -3.49
N LEU A 164 9.71 12.18 -3.67
CA LEU A 164 9.41 10.97 -2.90
C LEU A 164 10.00 11.10 -1.48
N LEU A 165 9.18 10.78 -0.46
CA LEU A 165 9.58 10.79 0.94
C LEU A 165 9.95 9.39 1.46
N ASP A 166 9.26 8.36 0.96
CA ASP A 166 9.51 6.97 1.29
C ASP A 166 9.00 6.04 0.17
N PHE A 167 9.51 4.81 0.13
CA PHE A 167 9.23 3.82 -0.90
C PHE A 167 9.29 2.40 -0.32
N LYS A 168 8.33 1.55 -0.69
CA LYS A 168 8.24 0.15 -0.25
C LYS A 168 7.82 -0.76 -1.39
N GLU A 169 8.31 -2.00 -1.36
CA GLU A 169 7.92 -3.06 -2.28
C GLU A 169 7.39 -4.28 -1.54
N ASP A 170 6.41 -4.95 -2.15
CA ASP A 170 5.84 -6.18 -1.65
C ASP A 170 5.24 -7.01 -2.78
N ILE A 171 5.17 -8.34 -2.63
CA ILE A 171 4.48 -9.22 -3.58
C ILE A 171 2.98 -8.88 -3.68
N GLY A 172 2.38 -8.37 -2.59
CA GLY A 172 1.00 -7.90 -2.54
C GLY A 172 0.89 -6.38 -2.62
N ARG A 173 0.08 -5.86 -3.54
CA ARG A 173 -0.18 -4.40 -3.63
C ARG A 173 -0.74 -3.79 -2.34
N HIS A 174 -1.58 -4.53 -1.62
CA HIS A 174 -2.15 -4.08 -0.35
C HIS A 174 -1.05 -3.95 0.72
N ASN A 175 -0.17 -4.94 0.80
CA ASN A 175 0.96 -4.92 1.73
C ASN A 175 1.94 -3.78 1.42
N ALA A 176 2.17 -3.46 0.15
CA ALA A 176 3.03 -2.33 -0.22
C ALA A 176 2.45 -1.00 0.29
N VAL A 177 1.13 -0.81 0.20
CA VAL A 177 0.42 0.31 0.83
C VAL A 177 0.54 0.27 2.34
N ASP A 178 0.22 -0.87 2.95
CA ASP A 178 0.25 -1.03 4.40
C ASP A 178 1.66 -0.76 4.96
N LYS A 179 2.73 -1.18 4.27
CA LYS A 179 4.11 -0.85 4.64
C LYS A 179 4.39 0.66 4.62
N ILE A 180 3.90 1.40 3.61
CA ILE A 180 4.03 2.86 3.56
C ILE A 180 3.24 3.51 4.69
N VAL A 181 1.98 3.10 4.88
CA VAL A 181 1.10 3.64 5.94
C VAL A 181 1.73 3.44 7.31
N GLY A 182 2.16 2.22 7.63
CA GLY A 182 2.76 1.93 8.92
C GLY A 182 4.09 2.63 9.12
N ASN A 183 4.92 2.78 8.08
CA ASN A 183 6.15 3.56 8.20
C ASN A 183 5.86 5.05 8.45
N CYS A 184 4.80 5.61 7.86
CA CYS A 184 4.35 6.97 8.16
C CYS A 184 3.94 7.09 9.63
N MET A 185 3.16 6.15 10.14
CA MET A 185 2.74 6.13 11.55
C MET A 185 3.92 6.04 12.52
N LEU A 186 4.82 5.08 12.29
CA LEU A 186 6.00 4.84 13.13
C LEU A 186 6.94 6.07 13.15
N ARG A 187 6.98 6.84 12.06
CA ARG A 187 7.82 8.04 11.92
C ARG A 187 7.08 9.35 12.23
N GLY A 188 5.81 9.30 12.56
CA GLY A 188 4.98 10.50 12.78
C GLY A 188 4.82 11.39 11.55
N ILE A 189 4.83 10.81 10.34
CA ILE A 189 4.60 11.54 9.09
C ILE A 189 3.10 11.74 8.92
N ASP A 190 2.66 13.00 8.92
CA ASP A 190 1.29 13.35 8.54
C ASP A 190 1.09 13.16 7.03
N THR A 191 0.01 12.44 6.69
CA THR A 191 -0.39 12.06 5.34
C THR A 191 -1.47 12.97 4.76
N SER A 192 -2.05 13.86 5.57
CA SER A 192 -3.19 14.73 5.23
C SER A 192 -2.98 15.63 4.01
N ASP A 193 -1.72 15.93 3.69
CA ASP A 193 -1.23 16.74 2.58
C ASP A 193 -0.30 15.97 1.63
N LYS A 194 -0.32 14.63 1.70
CA LYS A 194 0.60 13.77 0.95
C LYS A 194 -0.10 12.98 -0.14
N LEU A 195 0.67 12.64 -1.17
CA LEU A 195 0.25 11.81 -2.29
C LEU A 195 0.72 10.38 -2.10
N LEU A 196 -0.16 9.42 -2.36
CA LEU A 196 0.17 8.00 -2.43
C LEU A 196 0.39 7.60 -3.89
N ILE A 197 1.58 7.11 -4.22
CA ILE A 197 1.98 6.68 -5.57
C ILE A 197 2.00 5.16 -5.65
N LEU A 198 1.29 4.57 -6.61
CA LEU A 198 1.06 3.13 -6.71
C LEU A 198 1.50 2.56 -8.07
N SER A 199 2.11 1.37 -8.07
CA SER A 199 2.35 0.63 -9.31
C SER A 199 1.14 -0.18 -9.79
N GLY A 200 0.28 -0.61 -8.86
CA GLY A 200 -0.86 -1.50 -9.12
C GLY A 200 -2.19 -0.78 -9.36
N ARG A 201 -3.20 -1.55 -9.81
CA ARG A 201 -4.59 -1.07 -10.00
C ARG A 201 -5.16 -0.51 -8.70
N VAL A 202 -6.03 0.50 -8.83
CA VAL A 202 -6.75 1.10 -7.71
C VAL A 202 -8.16 0.50 -7.65
N SER A 203 -8.34 -0.54 -6.84
CA SER A 203 -9.68 -1.04 -6.47
C SER A 203 -10.29 -0.17 -5.37
N SER A 204 -11.59 -0.36 -5.08
CA SER A 204 -12.26 0.28 -3.93
C SER A 204 -11.48 0.04 -2.63
N GLU A 205 -11.05 -1.19 -2.34
CA GLU A 205 -10.25 -1.50 -1.14
C GLU A 205 -8.94 -0.70 -1.07
N MET A 206 -8.19 -0.60 -2.18
CA MET A 206 -6.93 0.14 -2.23
C MET A 206 -7.16 1.63 -1.95
N LEU A 207 -8.24 2.18 -2.52
CA LEU A 207 -8.61 3.57 -2.30
C LEU A 207 -9.05 3.82 -0.85
N LEU A 208 -9.88 2.94 -0.28
CA LEU A 208 -10.36 3.07 1.10
C LEU A 208 -9.19 2.97 2.10
N LYS A 209 -8.19 2.12 1.85
CA LYS A 209 -6.95 2.10 2.62
C LYS A 209 -6.22 3.44 2.60
N ALA A 210 -6.13 4.07 1.42
CA ALA A 210 -5.51 5.39 1.28
C ALA A 210 -6.32 6.47 2.03
N ILE A 211 -7.64 6.44 1.93
CA ILE A 211 -8.54 7.38 2.64
C ILE A 211 -8.43 7.19 4.16
N ASN A 212 -8.49 5.96 4.67
CA ASN A 212 -8.33 5.65 6.10
C ASN A 212 -6.95 6.05 6.65
N ALA A 213 -5.94 5.96 5.79
CA ALA A 213 -4.60 6.43 6.10
C ALA A 213 -4.47 7.96 5.98
N GLY A 214 -5.49 8.68 5.51
CA GLY A 214 -5.53 10.14 5.47
C GLY A 214 -4.87 10.78 4.25
N PHE A 215 -4.57 10.03 3.18
CA PHE A 215 -3.90 10.60 2.01
C PHE A 215 -4.77 11.59 1.24
N TYR A 216 -4.14 12.68 0.76
CA TYR A 216 -4.78 13.71 -0.05
C TYR A 216 -5.08 13.26 -1.49
N ALA A 217 -4.16 12.47 -2.06
CA ALA A 217 -4.27 12.02 -3.44
C ALA A 217 -3.74 10.59 -3.62
N VAL A 218 -4.30 9.88 -4.60
CA VAL A 218 -3.83 8.60 -5.09
C VAL A 218 -3.46 8.72 -6.56
N ILE A 219 -2.20 8.48 -6.88
CA ILE A 219 -1.67 8.51 -8.25
C ILE A 219 -1.19 7.09 -8.59
N SER A 220 -1.81 6.46 -9.58
CA SER A 220 -1.44 5.11 -10.01
C SER A 220 -0.91 5.07 -11.44
N ARG A 221 0.09 4.21 -11.66
CA ARG A 221 0.57 3.83 -13.00
C ARG A 221 -0.41 2.94 -13.76
N ALA A 222 -1.39 2.37 -13.06
CA ALA A 222 -2.38 1.43 -13.59
C ALA A 222 -3.80 2.04 -13.56
N ALA A 223 -4.79 1.23 -13.96
CA ALA A 223 -6.19 1.63 -14.01
C ALA A 223 -6.83 1.66 -12.60
N PRO A 224 -7.69 2.65 -12.30
CA PRO A 224 -8.69 2.50 -11.25
C PRO A 224 -9.89 1.66 -11.73
N THR A 225 -10.67 1.12 -10.79
CA THR A 225 -11.99 0.53 -11.08
C THR A 225 -13.08 1.59 -11.01
N ASP A 226 -14.24 1.32 -11.60
CA ASP A 226 -15.46 2.15 -11.51
C ASP A 226 -15.83 2.46 -10.05
N ALA A 227 -15.92 1.45 -9.19
CA ALA A 227 -16.24 1.64 -7.78
C ALA A 227 -15.21 2.52 -7.05
N ALA A 228 -13.93 2.46 -7.44
CA ALA A 228 -12.92 3.36 -6.87
C ALA A 228 -13.13 4.80 -7.34
N ILE A 229 -13.49 5.01 -8.61
CA ILE A 229 -13.80 6.34 -9.12
C ILE A 229 -14.99 6.95 -8.37
N ASP A 230 -16.06 6.18 -8.18
CA ASP A 230 -17.28 6.67 -7.52
C ASP A 230 -17.00 7.02 -6.05
N ILE A 231 -16.32 6.14 -5.31
CA ILE A 231 -15.87 6.42 -3.93
C ILE A 231 -14.96 7.66 -3.91
N ALA A 232 -14.06 7.80 -4.88
CA ALA A 232 -13.13 8.93 -4.88
C ALA A 232 -13.85 10.26 -5.07
N ARG A 233 -14.88 10.29 -5.92
CA ARG A 233 -15.75 11.47 -6.12
C ARG A 233 -16.56 11.79 -4.88
N GLU A 234 -17.22 10.78 -4.30
CA GLU A 234 -18.03 10.93 -3.09
C GLU A 234 -17.20 11.46 -1.91
N LYS A 235 -16.01 10.86 -1.71
CA LYS A 235 -15.11 11.18 -0.59
C LYS A 235 -14.19 12.36 -0.89
N GLY A 236 -14.19 12.87 -2.13
CA GLY A 236 -13.45 14.06 -2.50
C GLY A 236 -11.92 13.89 -2.51
N ILE A 237 -11.42 12.69 -2.76
CA ILE A 237 -9.98 12.42 -2.89
C ILE A 237 -9.53 12.58 -4.35
N ILE A 238 -8.31 13.07 -4.56
CA ILE A 238 -7.75 13.14 -5.90
C ILE A 238 -7.37 11.73 -6.35
N LEU A 239 -7.91 11.29 -7.49
CA LEU A 239 -7.62 9.98 -8.07
C LEU A 239 -7.13 10.14 -9.51
N CYS A 240 -5.90 9.68 -9.72
CA CYS A 240 -5.27 9.65 -11.03
C CYS A 240 -4.83 8.22 -11.38
N GLY A 241 -5.00 7.85 -12.64
CA GLY A 241 -4.60 6.55 -13.18
C GLY A 241 -3.77 6.69 -14.44
N PHE A 242 -3.14 5.57 -14.84
CA PHE A 242 -2.28 5.51 -16.03
C PHE A 242 -1.18 6.59 -16.06
N ALA A 243 -0.73 7.06 -14.90
CA ALA A 243 0.35 8.04 -14.79
C ALA A 243 1.67 7.38 -15.24
N ARG A 244 2.23 7.82 -16.37
CA ARG A 244 3.52 7.33 -16.90
C ARG A 244 4.02 8.22 -18.03
N GLY A 245 5.34 8.43 -18.09
CA GLY A 245 5.92 9.34 -19.08
C GLY A 245 5.31 10.74 -18.93
N ARG A 246 4.75 11.29 -20.00
CA ARG A 246 4.11 12.62 -20.02
C ARG A 246 2.58 12.58 -20.10
N LYS A 247 1.96 11.55 -19.52
CA LYS A 247 0.49 11.38 -19.54
C LYS A 247 -0.05 10.80 -18.24
N MET A 248 -1.28 11.19 -17.90
CA MET A 248 -2.05 10.73 -16.74
C MET A 248 -3.54 10.98 -17.00
N ASN A 249 -4.41 10.10 -16.48
CA ASN A 249 -5.86 10.30 -16.50
C ASN A 249 -6.30 10.78 -15.11
N ILE A 250 -7.03 11.89 -15.05
CA ILE A 250 -7.57 12.47 -13.81
C ILE A 250 -9.06 12.13 -13.74
N TYR A 251 -9.50 11.44 -12.67
CA TYR A 251 -10.86 10.91 -12.54
C TYR A 251 -11.77 11.72 -11.60
N THR A 252 -11.17 12.55 -10.74
CA THR A 252 -11.85 13.42 -9.76
C THR A 252 -11.40 14.88 -9.93
N ASP A 253 -11.94 15.79 -9.12
CA ASP A 253 -11.54 17.20 -9.15
C ASP A 253 -10.06 17.39 -8.79
N PHE A 254 -9.38 18.27 -9.53
CA PHE A 254 -7.95 18.49 -9.41
C PHE A 254 -7.69 20.00 -9.29
N PRO A 255 -6.84 20.46 -8.35
CA PRO A 255 -6.74 21.87 -8.00
C PRO A 255 -6.18 22.75 -9.14
N SER A 256 -5.31 22.23 -10.01
CA SER A 256 -4.68 23.01 -11.09
C SER A 256 -5.43 22.95 -12.44
N ARG A 257 -6.76 22.81 -12.42
CA ARG A 257 -7.59 22.94 -13.64
C ARG A 257 -7.67 24.42 -14.09
N HIS A 258 -6.56 24.95 -14.59
CA HIS A 258 -6.58 26.12 -15.47
C HIS A 258 -6.75 25.60 -16.91
N PHE A 259 -7.99 25.36 -17.31
CA PHE A 259 -8.35 25.19 -18.71
C PHE A 259 -8.72 26.55 -19.31
#